data_AF-A0A2N5V1S7-F1
#
_entry.id   AF-A0A2N5V1S7-F1
#
_cell.length_a   1.000
_cell.length_b   1.000
_cell.length_c   1.000
_cell.angle_alpha   90.00
_cell.angle_beta   90.00
_cell.angle_gamma   90.00
#
_symmetry.space_group_name_H-M   'P 1'
#
loop_
_entity.id
_entity.type
_entity.pdbx_description
1 polymer ?
#
loop_
_entity_poly.entity_id
_entity_poly.type
_entity_poly.pdbx_seq_one_letter_code
_entity_poly.pdbx_strand_id
1 'polypeptide(L)'
;MIMETKDTSNQVLTKEKEEMTNNDIDDLVDKVYKKFMSVNALEEAKEDKDHQLTNLMLQVQDFATVVECDNAMHAVDIEWVLNVWCLWSVMAHSIKGLDKYDIQLP
;
A
#
# COMPACT_ATOMS: atom_id res chain seq x y z
N MET A 1 -27.09 19.16 0.80
CA MET A 1 -26.75 18.00 -0.06
C MET A 1 -26.10 17.00 0.86
N ILE A 2 -26.88 16.04 1.36
CA ILE A 2 -26.41 15.02 2.31
C ILE A 2 -25.67 13.99 1.47
N MET A 3 -24.37 13.84 1.71
CA MET A 3 -23.56 12.78 1.11
C MET A 3 -24.09 11.46 1.66
N GLU A 4 -24.75 10.69 0.80
CA GLU A 4 -25.24 9.36 1.10
C GLU A 4 -24.02 8.48 1.39
N THR A 5 -23.80 8.18 2.67
CA THR A 5 -22.77 7.23 3.09
C THR A 5 -23.19 5.87 2.56
N LYS A 6 -22.51 5.36 1.54
CA LYS A 6 -22.60 3.95 1.17
C LYS A 6 -22.35 3.14 2.44
N ASP A 7 -23.41 2.53 2.96
CA ASP A 7 -23.35 1.54 4.02
C ASP A 7 -22.41 0.42 3.55
N THR A 8 -21.15 0.53 3.93
CA THR A 8 -20.21 -0.58 3.84
C THR A 8 -20.71 -1.58 4.87
N SER A 9 -21.53 -2.52 4.41
CA SER A 9 -21.96 -3.69 5.16
C SER A 9 -20.73 -4.26 5.88
N ASN A 10 -20.66 -4.01 7.18
CA ASN A 10 -19.58 -4.45 8.04
C ASN A 10 -19.80 -5.95 8.26
N GLN A 11 -19.63 -6.74 7.21
CA GLN A 11 -19.77 -8.18 7.27
C GLN A 11 -18.68 -8.68 8.20
N VAL A 12 -19.11 -9.34 9.27
CA VAL A 12 -18.22 -10.01 10.21
C VAL A 12 -17.40 -11.02 9.40
N LEU A 13 -16.13 -10.71 9.19
CA LEU A 13 -15.19 -11.60 8.54
C LEU A 13 -15.22 -12.93 9.30
N THR A 14 -15.73 -13.97 8.65
CA THR A 14 -15.90 -15.28 9.25
C THR A 14 -14.50 -15.83 9.57
N LYS A 15 -14.30 -16.38 10.77
CA LYS A 15 -12.96 -16.82 11.23
C LYS A 15 -12.44 -18.07 10.49
N GLU A 16 -13.28 -18.72 9.70
CA GLU A 16 -12.90 -19.91 8.94
C GLU A 16 -12.18 -19.50 7.66
N LYS A 17 -10.96 -20.00 7.49
CA LYS A 17 -10.17 -19.76 6.29
C LYS A 17 -10.71 -20.65 5.18
N GLU A 18 -11.19 -20.05 4.10
CA GLU A 18 -11.56 -20.80 2.91
C GLU A 18 -10.33 -21.53 2.34
N GLU A 19 -10.50 -22.82 2.02
CA GLU A 19 -9.48 -23.58 1.30
C GLU A 19 -9.51 -23.18 -0.17
N MET A 20 -8.42 -22.59 -0.65
CA MET A 20 -8.20 -22.20 -2.04
C MET A 20 -7.04 -23.01 -2.62
N THR A 21 -7.09 -23.32 -3.92
CA THR A 21 -5.93 -23.91 -4.59
C THR A 21 -4.87 -22.84 -4.85
N ASN A 22 -3.60 -23.22 -4.95
CA ASN A 22 -2.51 -22.27 -5.23
C ASN A 22 -2.76 -21.46 -6.52
N ASN A 23 -3.29 -22.09 -7.56
CA ASN A 23 -3.60 -21.42 -8.82
C ASN A 23 -4.67 -20.33 -8.64
N ASP A 24 -5.69 -20.59 -7.82
CA ASP A 24 -6.73 -19.60 -7.54
C ASP A 24 -6.15 -18.39 -6.78
N ILE A 25 -5.13 -18.61 -5.93
CA ILE A 25 -4.44 -17.55 -5.20
C ILE A 25 -3.63 -16.70 -6.18
N ASP A 26 -2.86 -17.32 -7.06
CA ASP A 26 -2.06 -16.60 -8.04
C ASP A 26 -2.94 -15.76 -8.98
N ASP A 27 -4.05 -16.34 -9.46
CA ASP A 27 -5.04 -15.64 -10.28
C ASP A 27 -5.67 -14.45 -9.53
N LEU A 28 -5.96 -14.63 -8.23
CA LEU A 28 -6.51 -13.58 -7.39
C LEU A 28 -5.49 -12.44 -7.18
N VAL A 29 -4.23 -12.77 -6.90
CA VAL A 29 -3.15 -11.80 -6.75
C VAL A 29 -2.99 -10.99 -8.03
N ASP A 30 -2.94 -11.65 -9.19
CA ASP A 30 -2.85 -11.00 -10.50
C ASP A 30 -4.02 -10.04 -10.76
N LYS A 31 -5.24 -10.48 -10.41
CA LYS A 31 -6.45 -9.66 -10.58
C LYS A 31 -6.44 -8.43 -9.68
N VAL A 32 -6.02 -8.59 -8.41
CA VAL A 32 -5.88 -7.47 -7.47
C VAL A 32 -4.80 -6.51 -7.94
N TYR A 33 -3.65 -7.03 -8.38
CA TYR A 33 -2.55 -6.22 -8.88
C TYR A 33 -2.98 -5.40 -10.09
N LYS A 34 -3.57 -6.03 -11.12
CA LYS A 34 -4.05 -5.33 -12.32
C LYS A 34 -5.10 -4.27 -12.00
N LYS A 35 -5.96 -4.51 -11.01
CA LYS A 35 -7.04 -3.61 -10.66
C LYS A 35 -6.61 -2.42 -9.79
N PHE A 36 -5.59 -2.58 -8.94
CA PHE A 36 -5.27 -1.58 -7.92
C PHE A 36 -3.80 -1.15 -7.85
N MET A 37 -2.87 -2.02 -8.22
CA MET A 37 -1.42 -1.78 -8.07
C MET A 37 -0.71 -1.54 -9.39
N SER A 38 -1.39 -1.73 -10.52
CA SER A 38 -0.84 -1.45 -11.84
C SER A 38 -0.78 0.06 -12.11
N VAL A 39 0.24 0.48 -12.87
CA VAL A 39 0.38 1.87 -13.33
C VAL A 39 -0.87 2.33 -14.07
N ASN A 40 -1.44 1.48 -14.92
CA ASN A 40 -2.66 1.81 -15.67
C ASN A 40 -3.84 2.09 -14.75
N ALA A 41 -4.00 1.31 -13.67
CA ALA A 41 -5.07 1.52 -12.70
C ALA A 41 -4.93 2.85 -11.95
N LEU A 42 -3.69 3.26 -11.66
CA LEU A 42 -3.42 4.55 -11.04
C LEU A 42 -3.66 5.71 -12.02
N GLU A 43 -3.33 5.54 -13.30
CA GLU A 43 -3.61 6.52 -14.34
C GLU A 43 -5.11 6.70 -14.56
N GLU A 44 -5.87 5.60 -14.66
CA GLU A 44 -7.34 5.62 -14.75
C GLU A 44 -7.95 6.35 -13.54
N ALA A 45 -7.51 6.06 -12.31
CA ALA A 45 -8.00 6.75 -11.11
C ALA A 45 -7.70 8.26 -11.11
N LYS A 46 -6.55 8.67 -11.67
CA LYS A 46 -6.19 10.08 -11.84
C LYS A 46 -7.02 10.76 -12.93
N GLU A 47 -7.29 10.08 -14.03
CA GLU A 47 -8.15 10.58 -15.12
C GLU A 47 -9.59 10.80 -14.65
N ASP A 48 -10.11 9.86 -13.85
CA ASP A 48 -11.42 9.94 -13.21
C ASP A 48 -11.51 11.00 -12.11
N LYS A 49 -10.36 11.62 -11.75
CA LYS A 49 -10.22 12.62 -10.68
C LYS A 49 -10.70 12.12 -9.32
N ASP A 50 -10.65 10.81 -9.09
CA ASP A 50 -10.93 10.24 -7.78
C ASP A 50 -9.70 10.38 -6.89
N HIS A 51 -9.64 11.53 -6.20
CA HIS A 51 -8.55 11.86 -5.29
C HIS A 51 -8.44 10.90 -4.11
N GLN A 52 -9.56 10.33 -3.65
CA GLN A 52 -9.56 9.41 -2.52
C GLN A 52 -8.94 8.08 -2.92
N LEU A 53 -9.37 7.52 -4.06
CA LEU A 53 -8.85 6.28 -4.60
C LEU A 53 -7.36 6.40 -4.96
N THR A 54 -6.99 7.50 -5.62
CA THR A 54 -5.59 7.77 -6.01
C THR A 54 -4.68 7.82 -4.78
N ASN A 55 -5.08 8.55 -3.73
CA ASN A 55 -4.28 8.65 -2.51
C ASN A 55 -4.17 7.30 -1.79
N LEU A 56 -5.26 6.51 -1.75
CA LEU A 56 -5.24 5.19 -1.15
C LEU A 56 -4.29 4.25 -1.91
N MET A 57 -4.35 4.24 -3.24
CA MET A 57 -3.46 3.42 -4.07
C MET A 57 -1.98 3.78 -3.83
N LEU A 58 -1.65 5.07 -3.78
CA LEU A 58 -0.29 5.54 -3.47
C LEU A 58 0.16 5.08 -2.08
N GLN A 59 -0.69 5.22 -1.05
CA GLN A 59 -0.35 4.77 0.30
C GLN A 59 -0.11 3.25 0.39
N VAL A 60 -0.90 2.45 -0.35
CA VAL A 60 -0.69 1.00 -0.36
C VAL A 60 0.60 0.65 -1.11
N GLN A 61 0.93 1.36 -2.18
CA GLN A 61 2.21 1.19 -2.89
C GLN A 61 3.40 1.55 -1.99
N ASP A 62 3.32 2.67 -1.27
CA ASP A 62 4.35 3.06 -0.30
C ASP A 62 4.49 2.00 0.81
N PHE A 63 3.37 1.42 1.27
CA PHE A 63 3.41 0.33 2.25
C PHE A 63 4.03 -0.96 1.69
N ALA A 64 3.77 -1.29 0.42
CA ALA A 64 4.34 -2.48 -0.23
C ALA A 64 5.88 -2.47 -0.24
N THR A 65 6.49 -1.27 -0.36
CA THR A 65 7.95 -1.12 -0.31
C THR A 65 8.57 -1.62 1.01
N VAL A 66 7.80 -1.70 2.10
CA VAL A 66 8.26 -2.27 3.38
C VAL A 66 8.55 -3.76 3.24
N VAL A 67 7.64 -4.49 2.61
CA VAL A 67 7.78 -5.92 2.36
C VAL A 67 8.89 -6.18 1.35
N GLU A 68 9.02 -5.34 0.33
CA GLU A 68 10.10 -5.44 -0.65
C GLU A 68 11.47 -5.19 -0.02
N CYS A 69 11.58 -4.23 0.89
CA CYS A 69 12.81 -3.93 1.63
C CYS A 69 13.22 -5.10 2.53
N ASP A 70 12.27 -5.68 3.27
CA ASP A 70 12.50 -6.86 4.10
C ASP A 70 13.02 -8.04 3.26
N ASN A 71 12.35 -8.32 2.13
CA ASN A 71 12.77 -9.37 1.21
C ASN A 71 14.17 -9.10 0.60
N ALA A 72 14.47 -7.86 0.25
CA ALA A 72 15.78 -7.47 -0.26
C ALA A 72 16.89 -7.57 0.80
N MET A 73 16.59 -7.22 2.05
CA MET A 73 17.50 -7.45 3.18
C MET A 73 17.80 -8.95 3.34
N HIS A 74 16.79 -9.80 3.22
CA HIS A 74 16.95 -11.26 3.23
C HIS A 74 17.77 -11.78 2.04
N ALA A 75 17.61 -11.18 0.86
CA ALA A 75 18.37 -11.51 -0.35
C ALA A 75 19.77 -10.87 -0.40
N VAL A 76 20.13 -10.04 0.58
CA VAL A 76 21.39 -9.26 0.64
C VAL A 76 21.54 -8.32 -0.57
N ASP A 77 20.43 -7.82 -1.11
CA ASP A 77 20.42 -6.80 -2.16
C ASP A 77 20.49 -5.40 -1.54
N ILE A 78 21.73 -4.95 -1.30
CA ILE A 78 22.01 -3.68 -0.64
C ILE A 78 21.55 -2.48 -1.49
N GLU A 79 21.62 -2.60 -2.82
CA GLU A 79 21.25 -1.52 -3.73
C GLU A 79 19.75 -1.23 -3.66
N TRP A 80 18.93 -2.29 -3.60
CA TRP A 80 17.50 -2.15 -3.41
C TRP A 80 17.14 -1.56 -2.04
N VAL A 81 17.78 -2.04 -0.98
CA VAL A 81 17.54 -1.55 0.40
C VAL A 81 17.83 -0.05 0.52
N LEU A 82 18.95 0.42 -0.04
CA LEU A 82 19.32 1.83 -0.05
C LEU A 82 18.31 2.69 -0.83
N ASN A 83 17.79 2.16 -1.95
CA ASN A 83 16.78 2.85 -2.75
C ASN A 83 15.47 3.06 -1.96
N VAL A 84 14.98 2.02 -1.28
CA VAL A 84 13.77 2.12 -0.44
C VAL A 84 13.99 3.06 0.75
N TRP A 85 15.15 2.99 1.41
CA TRP A 85 15.50 3.92 2.49
C TRP A 85 15.54 5.38 2.04
N CYS A 86 16.03 5.66 0.83
CA CYS A 86 16.03 7.00 0.26
C CYS A 86 14.59 7.51 0.07
N LEU A 87 13.73 6.68 -0.53
CA LEU A 87 12.31 7.00 -0.72
C LEU A 87 11.62 7.34 0.61
N TRP A 88 11.84 6.51 1.64
CA TRP A 88 11.27 6.74 2.97
C TRP A 88 11.82 7.98 3.66
N SER A 89 13.12 8.26 3.49
CA SER A 89 13.74 9.47 4.04
C SER A 89 13.12 10.74 3.46
N VAL A 90 12.83 10.75 2.15
CA VAL A 90 12.14 11.85 1.48
C VAL A 90 10.69 11.98 1.97
N MET A 91 9.97 10.86 2.08
CA MET A 91 8.59 10.87 2.61
C MET A 91 8.53 11.36 4.05
N ALA A 92 9.42 10.88 4.92
CA ALA A 92 9.51 11.30 6.32
C ALA A 92 9.82 12.80 6.43
N HIS A 93 10.71 13.33 5.59
CA HIS A 93 11.00 14.76 5.55
C HIS A 93 9.82 15.62 5.10
N SER A 94 8.92 15.06 4.29
CA SER A 94 7.72 15.76 3.82
C SER A 94 6.64 15.91 4.90
N ILE A 95 6.71 15.11 5.98
CA ILE A 95 5.78 15.18 7.11
C ILE A 95 6.16 16.35 8.02
N LYS A 96 5.49 17.49 7.81
CA LYS A 96 5.66 18.68 8.66
C LYS A 96 5.05 18.44 10.04
N GLY A 97 5.84 18.59 11.11
CA GLY A 97 5.38 18.45 12.51
C GLY A 97 6.05 17.32 13.32
N LEU A 98 7.10 16.71 12.78
CA LEU A 98 7.96 15.76 13.50
C LEU A 98 9.19 16.46 14.10
N ASP A 99 8.92 17.48 14.91
CA ASP A 99 9.91 18.28 15.62
C ASP A 99 10.31 17.70 16.99
N LYS A 100 9.73 16.54 17.37
CA LYS A 100 9.90 15.92 18.70
C LYS A 100 10.39 14.47 18.68
N TYR A 101 11.22 14.08 17.72
CA TYR A 101 11.88 12.77 17.79
C TYR A 101 12.81 12.60 19.00
N ASP A 102 13.30 13.70 19.59
CA ASP A 102 14.18 13.71 20.77
C ASP A 102 13.55 13.12 22.04
N ILE A 103 12.22 12.95 22.11
CA ILE A 103 11.53 12.51 23.34
C ILE A 103 11.30 10.99 23.36
N GLN A 104 11.46 10.28 22.23
CA GLN A 104 11.06 8.87 22.12
C GLN A 104 12.19 7.90 21.74
N LEU A 105 13.44 8.35 21.64
CA LEU A 105 14.59 7.45 21.60
C LEU A 105 15.16 7.32 23.02
N PRO A 106 15.37 6.09 23.55
CA PRO A 106 15.93 5.88 24.89
C PRO A 106 17.33 6.46 25.06
#